data_AF-A0AAD2FGS9-F1
#
_entry.id   AF-A0AAD2FGS9-F1
#
_cell.length_a   1.000
_cell.length_b   1.000
_cell.length_c   1.000
_cell.angle_alpha   90.00
_cell.angle_beta   90.00
_cell.angle_gamma   90.00
#
_symmetry.space_group_name_H-M   'P 1'
#
loop_
_entity.id
_entity.type
_entity.pdbx_description
1 polymer ?
#
loop_
_entity_poly.entity_id
_entity_poly.type
_entity_poly.pdbx_seq_one_letter_code
_entity_poly.pdbx_strand_id
1 'polypeptide(L)'
;MQNTRKSLGGAPLQVVNANVAPPTTPGTKVRKMQAELDKKDSENESLRASVKNLTNALGKLDLVKAAGPIVNPTEVKNNKKDPKAPVPAKTAYKFFCDVSPVQDNMQKLWKETDAKKREPFILLAAADKERYQNEFAAYNEEKKALDMYYDKKKQEQAMAFFEAHLEAQAALKDVEAGKDNRKANKDPDAPKRPTSSYMYFAKETRSEVVSKYPDAKPTEVTTMMGAMWKQLDAKAMKKFEKMAEADRERYAAEKAVYDAKVTVKKAEAEQEEIARFEQEKKEAMELLESSKQLSGEMIIQNVGGEAMSVVSDLSNKSKKKKDPNAPKRALTAYNFFFTQNRESIKSKLPAESTNTELMSEIGRQWKALAESKKQKYNKMAEKDKVRYANEMAKYTPNKQG
;
A
#
# COMPACT_ATOMS: atom_id res chain seq x y z
N MET A 1 90.65 -1.41 40.37
CA MET A 1 91.78 -1.51 39.42
C MET A 1 91.24 -1.38 38.00
N GLN A 2 91.74 -0.37 37.28
CA GLN A 2 91.91 -0.23 35.82
C GLN A 2 90.74 -0.56 34.86
N ASN A 3 90.23 0.48 34.17
CA ASN A 3 90.33 0.72 32.70
C ASN A 3 89.28 -0.05 31.86
N THR A 4 88.60 0.48 30.83
CA THR A 4 88.71 1.69 30.00
C THR A 4 87.46 1.82 29.10
N ARG A 5 87.06 3.08 28.83
CA ARG A 5 86.37 3.67 27.65
C ARG A 5 85.84 2.74 26.52
N LYS A 6 84.59 2.95 26.06
CA LYS A 6 84.25 3.67 24.80
C LYS A 6 82.74 3.69 24.50
N SER A 7 82.38 4.63 23.63
CA SER A 7 81.08 5.23 23.35
C SER A 7 80.24 4.56 22.25
N LEU A 8 78.94 4.93 22.23
CA LEU A 8 78.04 5.19 21.08
C LEU A 8 77.46 4.03 20.24
N GLY A 9 76.16 4.18 19.92
CA GLY A 9 75.58 3.85 18.61
C GLY A 9 74.54 2.73 18.59
N GLY A 10 73.35 2.98 18.03
CA GLY A 10 72.20 2.07 18.05
C GLY A 10 71.82 1.37 16.75
N ALA A 11 70.81 0.48 16.89
CA ALA A 11 69.90 -0.19 15.92
C ALA A 11 70.53 -1.14 14.86
N PRO A 12 69.79 -2.04 14.14
CA PRO A 12 68.35 -2.36 14.12
C PRO A 12 67.99 -3.89 14.05
N LEU A 13 66.68 -4.16 13.86
CA LEU A 13 65.92 -5.44 13.68
C LEU A 13 66.47 -6.48 12.68
N GLN A 14 66.22 -7.79 12.94
CA GLN A 14 65.81 -8.79 11.93
C GLN A 14 65.15 -10.07 12.49
N VAL A 15 63.92 -10.33 12.02
CA VAL A 15 63.20 -11.56 11.54
C VAL A 15 64.08 -12.85 11.46
N VAL A 16 63.69 -14.12 11.74
CA VAL A 16 62.65 -14.99 11.13
C VAL A 16 62.52 -16.38 11.85
N ASN A 17 61.39 -17.07 11.58
CA ASN A 17 61.10 -18.53 11.51
C ASN A 17 60.68 -19.30 12.77
N ALA A 18 59.77 -20.29 12.75
CA ALA A 18 58.69 -20.74 11.85
C ALA A 18 57.97 -21.95 12.51
N ASN A 19 56.73 -22.21 12.07
CA ASN A 19 56.11 -23.54 11.91
C ASN A 19 55.25 -24.14 13.06
N VAL A 20 53.98 -23.73 13.13
CA VAL A 20 52.85 -24.62 13.47
C VAL A 20 51.67 -24.28 12.55
N ALA A 21 51.27 -25.22 11.68
CA ALA A 21 50.08 -25.08 10.85
C ALA A 21 48.80 -25.35 11.70
N PRO A 22 47.72 -24.55 11.57
CA PRO A 22 46.45 -24.83 12.23
C PRO A 22 45.66 -25.93 11.48
N PRO A 23 44.83 -26.72 12.19
CA PRO A 23 44.16 -27.89 11.61
C PRO A 23 43.08 -27.49 10.60
N THR A 24 43.17 -28.04 9.37
CA THR A 24 42.34 -27.72 8.21
C THR A 24 41.06 -28.55 8.12
N THR A 25 40.44 -28.94 9.24
CA THR A 25 39.22 -29.74 9.20
C THR A 25 38.26 -29.34 10.32
N PRO A 26 37.08 -28.78 10.01
CA PRO A 26 36.05 -28.51 11.02
C PRO A 26 35.73 -29.82 11.74
N GLY A 27 35.89 -29.85 13.06
CA GLY A 27 35.63 -31.03 13.86
C GLY A 27 34.22 -31.58 13.63
N THR A 28 34.03 -32.89 13.78
CA THR A 28 32.79 -33.63 13.46
C THR A 28 31.52 -32.97 14.01
N LYS A 29 31.62 -32.32 15.18
CA LYS A 29 30.51 -31.57 15.80
C LYS A 29 30.11 -30.33 14.99
N VAL A 30 31.07 -29.58 14.45
CA VAL A 30 30.83 -28.40 13.60
C VAL A 30 30.22 -28.82 12.27
N ARG A 31 30.69 -29.92 11.66
CA ARG A 31 30.08 -30.48 10.44
C ARG A 31 28.63 -30.92 10.65
N LYS A 32 28.33 -31.58 11.78
CA LYS A 32 26.96 -31.98 12.12
C LYS A 32 26.04 -30.76 12.32
N MET A 33 26.52 -29.72 13.01
CA MET A 33 25.75 -28.48 13.19
C MET A 33 25.53 -27.74 11.88
N GLN A 34 26.52 -27.71 10.98
CA GLN A 34 26.37 -27.10 9.66
C GLN A 34 25.33 -27.86 8.82
N ALA A 35 25.39 -29.20 8.80
CA ALA A 35 24.41 -30.01 8.08
C ALA A 35 22.98 -29.85 8.65
N GLU A 36 22.84 -29.66 9.97
CA GLU A 36 21.54 -29.41 10.60
C GLU A 36 21.02 -27.99 10.31
N LEU A 37 21.90 -27.00 10.21
CA LEU A 37 21.55 -25.64 9.81
C LEU A 37 21.12 -25.57 8.35
N ASP A 38 21.88 -26.19 7.46
CA ASP A 38 21.57 -26.27 6.03
C ASP A 38 20.22 -26.98 5.81
N LYS A 39 19.93 -28.03 6.61
CA LYS A 39 18.64 -28.70 6.61
C LYS A 39 17.50 -27.75 7.02
N LYS A 40 17.66 -27.02 8.13
CA LYS A 40 16.64 -26.05 8.59
C LYS A 40 16.43 -24.88 7.62
N ASP A 41 17.49 -24.43 6.95
CA ASP A 41 17.38 -23.38 5.93
C ASP A 41 16.65 -23.89 4.69
N SER A 42 16.92 -25.12 4.26
CA SER A 42 16.18 -25.76 3.17
C SER A 42 14.68 -25.99 3.51
N GLU A 43 14.39 -26.36 4.76
CA GLU A 43 13.01 -26.51 5.26
C GLU A 43 12.30 -25.15 5.31
N ASN A 44 12.97 -24.09 5.77
CA ASN A 44 12.42 -22.73 5.77
C ASN A 44 12.17 -22.18 4.36
N GLU A 45 13.05 -22.46 3.42
CA GLU A 45 12.88 -22.06 2.02
C GLU A 45 11.71 -22.81 1.38
N SER A 46 11.58 -24.10 1.66
CA SER A 46 10.42 -24.92 1.28
C SER A 46 9.11 -24.38 1.87
N LEU A 47 9.09 -24.02 3.15
CA LEU A 47 7.93 -23.41 3.81
C LEU A 47 7.53 -22.07 3.18
N ARG A 48 8.50 -21.20 2.88
CA ARG A 48 8.24 -19.92 2.19
C ARG A 48 7.70 -20.13 0.78
N ALA A 49 8.24 -21.10 0.05
CA ALA A 49 7.73 -21.48 -1.27
C ALA A 49 6.31 -22.03 -1.18
N SER A 50 6.01 -22.86 -0.18
CA SER A 50 4.68 -23.41 0.08
C SER A 50 3.67 -22.31 0.43
N VAL A 51 4.04 -21.36 1.31
CA VAL A 51 3.20 -20.19 1.61
C VAL A 51 2.94 -19.35 0.37
N LYS A 52 3.95 -19.08 -0.46
CA LYS A 52 3.79 -18.33 -1.72
C LYS A 52 2.89 -19.06 -2.71
N ASN A 53 3.04 -20.38 -2.83
CA ASN A 53 2.23 -21.21 -3.71
C ASN A 53 0.78 -21.28 -3.22
N LEU A 54 0.56 -21.40 -1.91
CA LEU A 54 -0.75 -21.27 -1.30
C LEU A 54 -1.32 -19.89 -1.61
N THR A 55 -0.65 -18.78 -1.29
CA THR A 55 -1.12 -17.42 -1.63
C THR A 55 -1.51 -17.26 -3.11
N ASN A 56 -0.72 -17.81 -4.03
CA ASN A 56 -1.02 -17.79 -5.45
C ASN A 56 -2.20 -18.69 -5.85
N ALA A 57 -2.38 -19.85 -5.20
CA ALA A 57 -3.51 -20.73 -5.39
C ALA A 57 -4.80 -20.13 -4.80
N LEU A 58 -4.69 -19.43 -3.68
CA LEU A 58 -5.77 -18.70 -3.02
C LEU A 58 -6.29 -17.55 -3.89
N GLY A 59 -5.40 -16.80 -4.55
CA GLY A 59 -5.79 -15.79 -5.53
C GLY A 59 -6.51 -16.33 -6.78
N LYS A 60 -6.49 -17.66 -7.00
CA LYS A 60 -7.18 -18.33 -8.10
C LYS A 60 -8.55 -18.90 -7.71
N LEU A 61 -8.86 -19.03 -6.42
CA LEU A 61 -10.17 -19.50 -5.94
C LEU A 61 -11.27 -18.47 -6.21
N ASP A 62 -12.42 -18.94 -6.70
CA ASP A 62 -13.53 -18.06 -7.08
C ASP A 62 -14.20 -17.36 -5.88
N LEU A 63 -14.08 -17.90 -4.66
CA LEU A 63 -14.50 -17.23 -3.41
C LEU A 63 -13.71 -15.94 -3.15
N VAL A 64 -12.41 -15.93 -3.42
CA VAL A 64 -11.54 -14.75 -3.25
C VAL A 64 -11.83 -13.71 -4.35
N LYS A 65 -12.20 -14.16 -5.55
CA LYS A 65 -12.68 -13.27 -6.62
C LYS A 65 -14.04 -12.63 -6.30
N ALA A 66 -14.92 -13.33 -5.58
CA ALA A 66 -16.22 -12.82 -5.17
C ALA A 66 -16.13 -11.74 -4.07
N ALA A 67 -15.16 -11.86 -3.15
CA ALA A 67 -14.90 -10.84 -2.11
C ALA A 67 -14.18 -9.58 -2.64
N GLY A 68 -13.54 -9.66 -3.81
CA GLY A 68 -12.77 -8.57 -4.40
C GLY A 68 -11.46 -8.25 -3.66
N PRO A 69 -10.51 -7.55 -4.30
CA PRO A 69 -9.30 -7.09 -3.62
C PRO A 69 -9.66 -5.96 -2.63
N ILE A 70 -9.26 -6.10 -1.36
CA ILE A 70 -9.25 -4.97 -0.42
C ILE A 70 -8.17 -4.00 -0.91
N VAL A 71 -8.60 -2.92 -1.55
CA VAL A 71 -7.73 -1.85 -2.00
C VAL A 71 -7.99 -0.65 -1.10
N ASN A 72 -6.97 -0.19 -0.40
CA ASN A 72 -7.04 1.08 0.30
C ASN A 72 -7.26 2.19 -0.77
N PRO A 73 -8.37 2.95 -0.73
CA PRO A 73 -8.68 3.95 -1.74
C PRO A 73 -7.62 5.08 -1.82
N THR A 74 -6.80 5.25 -0.78
CA THR A 74 -5.72 6.24 -0.74
C THR A 74 -4.40 5.75 -1.33
N GLU A 75 -4.30 4.48 -1.75
CA GLU A 75 -3.20 4.00 -2.60
C GLU A 75 -3.37 4.53 -4.03
N VAL A 76 -3.13 5.83 -4.22
CA VAL A 76 -3.11 6.43 -5.56
C VAL A 76 -1.89 5.89 -6.31
N LYS A 77 -2.09 4.87 -7.14
CA LYS A 77 -1.03 4.19 -7.94
C LYS A 77 -0.45 5.01 -9.09
N ASN A 78 -0.82 6.28 -9.23
CA ASN A 78 -0.37 7.16 -10.30
C ASN A 78 -0.02 8.53 -9.73
N ASN A 79 0.93 9.25 -10.34
CA ASN A 79 1.43 10.60 -9.97
C ASN A 79 0.36 11.74 -9.87
N LYS A 80 -0.92 11.43 -9.75
CA LYS A 80 -2.01 12.39 -9.51
C LYS A 80 -2.07 12.72 -8.02
N LYS A 81 -2.14 14.02 -7.69
CA LYS A 81 -2.33 14.50 -6.32
C LYS A 81 -3.69 14.03 -5.80
N ASP A 82 -3.73 13.58 -4.55
CA ASP A 82 -4.96 13.17 -3.86
C ASP A 82 -5.96 14.34 -3.84
N PRO A 83 -7.18 14.18 -4.39
CA PRO A 83 -8.21 15.22 -4.37
C PRO A 83 -8.61 15.67 -2.95
N LYS A 84 -8.40 14.84 -1.93
CA LYS A 84 -8.73 15.14 -0.52
C LYS A 84 -7.56 15.76 0.25
N ALA A 85 -6.40 15.96 -0.39
CA ALA A 85 -5.26 16.59 0.28
C ALA A 85 -5.53 18.08 0.57
N PRO A 86 -5.13 18.59 1.75
CA PRO A 86 -5.28 20.00 2.09
C PRO A 86 -4.63 20.94 1.08
N VAL A 87 -5.27 22.09 0.83
CA VAL A 87 -4.79 23.10 -0.11
C VAL A 87 -3.53 23.79 0.46
N PRO A 88 -2.45 23.94 -0.32
CA PRO A 88 -1.24 24.61 0.16
C PRO A 88 -1.48 26.04 0.62
N ALA A 89 -0.79 26.46 1.68
CA ALA A 89 -0.88 27.81 2.21
C ALA A 89 -0.56 28.89 1.17
N LYS A 90 -1.38 29.93 1.13
CA LYS A 90 -1.18 31.14 0.33
C LYS A 90 -0.11 32.03 0.98
N THR A 91 0.68 32.66 0.12
CA THR A 91 1.67 33.66 0.55
C THR A 91 1.03 35.04 0.69
N ALA A 92 1.69 35.94 1.43
CA ALA A 92 1.22 37.32 1.61
C ALA A 92 1.03 38.04 0.26
N TYR A 93 1.92 37.79 -0.69
CA TYR A 93 1.80 38.28 -2.06
C TYR A 93 0.53 37.76 -2.76
N LYS A 94 0.16 36.50 -2.55
CA LYS A 94 -1.05 35.93 -3.17
C LYS A 94 -2.32 36.57 -2.62
N PHE A 95 -2.39 36.80 -1.31
CA PHE A 95 -3.49 37.53 -0.70
C PHE A 95 -3.58 38.98 -1.20
N PHE A 96 -2.43 39.63 -1.40
CA PHE A 96 -2.37 40.96 -1.99
C PHE A 96 -2.92 40.99 -3.42
N CYS A 97 -2.54 40.01 -4.26
CA CYS A 97 -3.07 39.88 -5.62
C CYS A 97 -4.59 39.62 -5.64
N ASP A 98 -5.11 38.86 -4.68
CA ASP A 98 -6.54 38.50 -4.61
C ASP A 98 -7.42 39.73 -4.30
N VAL A 99 -6.90 40.75 -3.60
CA VAL A 99 -7.66 41.96 -3.21
C VAL A 99 -7.28 43.22 -3.99
N SER A 100 -6.22 43.17 -4.79
CA SER A 100 -5.76 44.35 -5.54
C SER A 100 -6.71 44.64 -6.71
N PRO A 101 -7.26 45.87 -6.80
CA PRO A 101 -8.17 46.25 -7.88
C PRO A 101 -7.44 46.39 -9.24
N VAL A 102 -6.12 46.58 -9.22
CA VAL A 102 -5.26 46.60 -10.41
C VAL A 102 -4.58 45.24 -10.50
N GLN A 103 -4.55 44.64 -11.68
CA GLN A 103 -3.92 43.33 -11.93
C GLN A 103 -2.59 43.45 -12.69
N ASP A 104 -2.31 44.60 -13.29
CA ASP A 104 -1.07 44.85 -14.02
C ASP A 104 0.13 45.08 -13.09
N ASN A 105 1.27 44.45 -13.41
CA ASN A 105 2.55 44.63 -12.71
C ASN A 105 2.50 44.44 -11.18
N MET A 106 1.70 43.47 -10.69
CA MET A 106 1.53 43.17 -9.26
C MET A 106 2.82 42.92 -8.48
N GLN A 107 3.84 42.33 -9.10
CA GLN A 107 5.12 42.13 -8.43
C GLN A 107 5.82 43.46 -8.13
N LYS A 108 5.70 44.44 -9.02
CA LYS A 108 6.24 45.79 -8.83
C LYS A 108 5.44 46.53 -7.77
N LEU A 109 4.11 46.50 -7.88
CA LEU A 109 3.21 47.12 -6.90
C LEU A 109 3.44 46.56 -5.49
N TRP A 110 3.59 45.24 -5.36
CA TRP A 110 3.94 44.61 -4.08
C TRP A 110 5.26 45.13 -3.55
N LYS A 111 6.32 45.19 -4.37
CA LYS A 111 7.65 45.69 -3.97
C LYS A 111 7.67 47.18 -3.60
N GLU A 112 6.77 47.98 -4.14
CA GLU A 112 6.64 49.41 -3.86
C GLU A 112 5.68 49.70 -2.70
N THR A 113 4.80 48.76 -2.35
CA THR A 113 3.85 48.90 -1.24
C THR A 113 4.59 49.03 0.08
N ASP A 114 4.24 50.02 0.89
CA ASP A 114 4.83 50.24 2.21
C ASP A 114 4.70 49.02 3.15
N ALA A 115 5.68 48.81 4.02
CA ALA A 115 5.70 47.68 4.95
C ALA A 115 4.42 47.62 5.82
N LYS A 116 3.90 48.76 6.29
CA LYS A 116 2.68 48.80 7.10
C LYS A 116 1.44 48.37 6.32
N LYS A 117 1.43 48.61 5.01
CA LYS A 117 0.35 48.17 4.10
C LYS A 117 0.50 46.70 3.72
N ARG A 118 1.70 46.12 3.80
CA ARG A 118 1.94 44.67 3.62
C ARG A 118 1.58 43.87 4.87
N GLU A 119 1.69 44.46 6.04
CA GLU A 119 1.50 43.80 7.34
C GLU A 119 0.20 42.98 7.44
N PRO A 120 -0.98 43.47 7.02
CA PRO A 120 -2.21 42.68 7.08
C PRO A 120 -2.12 41.39 6.25
N PHE A 121 -1.48 41.45 5.08
CA PHE A 121 -1.30 40.28 4.20
C PHE A 121 -0.29 39.28 4.75
N ILE A 122 0.72 39.76 5.48
CA ILE A 122 1.68 38.91 6.18
C ILE A 122 1.00 38.15 7.31
N LEU A 123 0.16 38.84 8.10
CA LEU A 123 -0.64 38.21 9.15
C LEU A 123 -1.62 37.18 8.58
N LEU A 124 -2.31 37.51 7.48
CA LEU A 124 -3.19 36.56 6.78
C LEU A 124 -2.40 35.33 6.31
N ALA A 125 -1.23 35.51 5.70
CA ALA A 125 -0.39 34.40 5.26
C ALA A 125 0.15 33.54 6.41
N ALA A 126 0.44 34.15 7.57
CA ALA A 126 0.85 33.42 8.76
C ALA A 126 -0.30 32.55 9.30
N ALA A 127 -1.51 33.10 9.41
CA ALA A 127 -2.70 32.36 9.82
C ALA A 127 -3.06 31.25 8.81
N ASP A 128 -2.91 31.52 7.52
CA ASP A 128 -3.14 30.57 6.43
C ASP A 128 -2.17 29.38 6.47
N LYS A 129 -0.90 29.67 6.82
CA LYS A 129 0.14 28.67 7.06
C LYS A 129 -0.18 27.80 8.26
N GLU A 130 -0.66 28.39 9.36
CA GLU A 130 -1.08 27.65 10.54
C GLU A 130 -2.28 26.73 10.23
N ARG A 131 -3.29 27.24 9.52
CA ARG A 131 -4.41 26.42 9.04
C ARG A 131 -3.92 25.22 8.22
N TYR A 132 -3.06 25.46 7.21
CA TYR A 132 -2.52 24.38 6.38
C TYR A 132 -1.74 23.35 7.21
N GLN A 133 -0.94 23.78 8.19
CA GLN A 133 -0.21 22.87 9.07
C GLN A 133 -1.16 21.99 9.89
N ASN A 134 -2.22 22.56 10.44
CA ASN A 134 -3.22 21.83 11.23
C ASN A 134 -4.02 20.86 10.35
N GLU A 135 -4.51 21.30 9.19
CA GLU A 135 -5.23 20.45 8.23
C GLU A 135 -4.35 19.31 7.70
N PHE A 136 -3.08 19.60 7.39
CA PHE A 136 -2.14 18.60 6.90
C PHE A 136 -1.73 17.59 7.98
N ALA A 137 -1.61 18.02 9.24
CA ALA A 137 -1.42 17.12 10.36
C ALA A 137 -2.61 16.17 10.52
N ALA A 138 -3.83 16.69 10.52
CA ALA A 138 -5.06 15.89 10.61
C ALA A 138 -5.20 14.92 9.43
N TYR A 139 -4.94 15.37 8.19
CA TYR A 139 -4.95 14.53 6.99
C TYR A 139 -3.95 13.37 7.08
N ASN A 140 -2.72 13.62 7.55
CA ASN A 140 -1.72 12.56 7.70
C ASN A 140 -2.08 11.57 8.81
N GLU A 141 -2.67 12.06 9.89
CA GLU A 141 -3.15 11.22 10.98
C GLU A 141 -4.29 10.32 10.52
N GLU A 142 -5.27 10.87 9.81
CA GLU A 142 -6.35 10.12 9.18
C GLU A 142 -5.81 9.07 8.19
N LYS A 143 -4.88 9.47 7.32
CA LYS A 143 -4.27 8.55 6.35
C LYS A 143 -3.57 7.39 7.05
N LYS A 144 -2.80 7.67 8.09
CA LYS A 144 -2.12 6.65 8.89
C LYS A 144 -3.12 5.71 9.58
N ALA A 145 -4.21 6.25 10.13
CA ALA A 145 -5.27 5.46 10.73
C ALA A 145 -5.91 4.51 9.71
N LEU A 146 -6.21 5.02 8.50
CA LEU A 146 -6.82 4.26 7.42
C LEU A 146 -5.89 3.15 6.91
N ASP A 147 -4.59 3.43 6.77
CA ASP A 147 -3.58 2.42 6.42
C ASP A 147 -3.57 1.29 7.46
N MET A 148 -3.56 1.63 8.76
CA MET A 148 -3.61 0.65 9.84
C MET A 148 -4.91 -0.18 9.85
N TYR A 149 -6.05 0.44 9.54
CA TYR A 149 -7.35 -0.22 9.45
C TYR A 149 -7.38 -1.25 8.32
N TYR A 150 -6.94 -0.87 7.12
CA TYR A 150 -6.91 -1.80 5.99
C TYR A 150 -5.89 -2.92 6.18
N ASP A 151 -4.75 -2.64 6.81
CA ASP A 151 -3.80 -3.68 7.21
C ASP A 151 -4.44 -4.68 8.20
N LYS A 152 -5.19 -4.19 9.19
CA LYS A 152 -5.94 -5.03 10.14
C LYS A 152 -7.01 -5.86 9.43
N LYS A 153 -7.84 -5.25 8.58
CA LYS A 153 -8.87 -5.96 7.79
C LYS A 153 -8.26 -7.02 6.87
N LYS A 154 -7.10 -6.76 6.27
CA LYS A 154 -6.37 -7.74 5.46
C LYS A 154 -5.89 -8.92 6.29
N GLN A 155 -5.43 -8.69 7.52
CA GLN A 155 -5.07 -9.76 8.45
C GLN A 155 -6.30 -10.57 8.87
N GLU A 156 -7.41 -9.91 9.21
CA GLU A 156 -8.68 -10.56 9.56
C GLU A 156 -9.22 -11.40 8.41
N GLN A 157 -9.22 -10.88 7.18
CA GLN A 157 -9.64 -11.63 6.00
C GLN A 157 -8.72 -12.84 5.74
N ALA A 158 -7.41 -12.69 5.94
CA ALA A 158 -6.48 -13.82 5.82
C ALA A 158 -6.72 -14.90 6.89
N MET A 159 -7.08 -14.50 8.11
CA MET A 159 -7.43 -15.41 9.21
C MET A 159 -8.76 -16.11 8.94
N ALA A 160 -9.81 -15.38 8.55
CA ALA A 160 -11.11 -15.94 8.19
C ALA A 160 -11.01 -16.90 6.99
N PHE A 161 -10.16 -16.56 6.01
CA PHE A 161 -9.87 -17.45 4.91
C PHE A 161 -9.20 -18.74 5.38
N PHE A 162 -8.22 -18.64 6.28
CA PHE A 162 -7.53 -19.80 6.83
C PHE A 162 -8.48 -20.69 7.64
N GLU A 163 -9.36 -20.09 8.43
CA GLU A 163 -10.41 -20.79 9.18
C GLU A 163 -11.41 -21.48 8.25
N ALA A 164 -11.94 -20.77 7.25
CA ALA A 164 -12.83 -21.35 6.24
C ALA A 164 -12.14 -22.45 5.42
N HIS A 165 -10.81 -22.35 5.20
CA HIS A 165 -10.06 -23.41 4.55
C HIS A 165 -9.94 -24.65 5.43
N LEU A 166 -9.74 -24.50 6.74
CA LEU A 166 -9.75 -25.61 7.69
C LEU A 166 -11.13 -26.25 7.80
N GLU A 167 -12.18 -25.43 7.82
CA GLU A 167 -13.58 -25.88 7.81
C GLU A 167 -13.93 -26.60 6.51
N ALA A 168 -13.53 -26.06 5.35
CA ALA A 168 -13.71 -26.71 4.05
C ALA A 168 -12.90 -28.01 3.94
N GLN A 169 -11.68 -28.06 4.48
CA GLN A 169 -10.91 -29.32 4.57
C GLN A 169 -11.60 -30.35 5.48
N ALA A 170 -12.27 -29.90 6.54
CA ALA A 170 -13.09 -30.75 7.40
C ALA A 170 -14.38 -31.22 6.69
N ALA A 171 -14.98 -30.37 5.85
CA ALA A 171 -16.19 -30.63 5.08
C ALA A 171 -15.95 -31.46 3.81
N LEU A 172 -14.73 -31.46 3.25
CA LEU A 172 -14.31 -32.25 2.08
C LEU A 172 -14.27 -33.76 2.31
N LYS A 173 -14.77 -34.25 3.46
CA LYS A 173 -15.12 -35.65 3.66
C LYS A 173 -16.48 -36.04 3.09
N ASP A 174 -17.33 -35.10 2.67
CA ASP A 174 -18.62 -35.43 2.06
C ASP A 174 -18.94 -34.52 0.86
N VAL A 175 -18.99 -35.17 -0.30
CA VAL A 175 -19.67 -34.79 -1.56
C VAL A 175 -19.02 -33.70 -2.44
N GLU A 176 -18.58 -34.15 -3.62
CA GLU A 176 -18.26 -33.34 -4.78
C GLU A 176 -19.48 -33.07 -5.70
N ALA A 177 -19.39 -31.94 -6.39
CA ALA A 177 -19.87 -31.64 -7.75
C ALA A 177 -21.23 -30.94 -7.95
N GLY A 178 -21.16 -29.80 -8.63
CA GLY A 178 -22.28 -29.17 -9.34
C GLY A 178 -21.97 -27.76 -9.83
N LYS A 179 -21.45 -27.62 -11.06
CA LYS A 179 -21.27 -26.31 -11.73
C LYS A 179 -22.53 -25.98 -12.53
N ASP A 180 -23.18 -24.86 -12.18
CA ASP A 180 -24.34 -24.33 -12.90
C ASP A 180 -23.94 -23.11 -13.75
N ASN A 181 -24.39 -23.10 -15.00
CA ASN A 181 -23.98 -22.21 -16.06
C ASN A 181 -25.14 -21.26 -16.36
N ARG A 182 -25.30 -20.20 -15.56
CA ARG A 182 -26.42 -19.25 -15.71
C ARG A 182 -26.03 -18.10 -16.63
N LYS A 183 -26.72 -18.01 -17.77
CA LYS A 183 -26.77 -16.80 -18.59
C LYS A 183 -27.19 -15.61 -17.72
N ALA A 184 -26.55 -14.46 -17.92
CA ALA A 184 -26.77 -13.24 -17.16
C ALA A 184 -28.27 -12.96 -16.93
N ASN A 185 -28.66 -12.94 -15.65
CA ASN A 185 -29.99 -12.60 -15.21
C ASN A 185 -30.22 -11.12 -15.57
N LYS A 186 -31.07 -10.87 -16.57
CA LYS A 186 -31.55 -9.51 -16.82
C LYS A 186 -32.45 -9.14 -15.65
N ASP A 187 -32.34 -7.91 -15.17
CA ASP A 187 -33.11 -7.41 -14.04
C ASP A 187 -34.59 -7.81 -14.19
N PRO A 188 -35.15 -8.61 -13.25
CA PRO A 188 -36.56 -9.02 -13.28
C PRO A 188 -37.53 -7.84 -13.34
N ASP A 189 -37.12 -6.67 -12.85
CA ASP A 189 -37.90 -5.44 -12.81
C ASP A 189 -37.77 -4.62 -14.11
N ALA A 190 -36.93 -5.03 -15.06
CA ALA A 190 -36.74 -4.31 -16.32
C ALA A 190 -37.97 -4.44 -17.25
N PRO A 191 -38.52 -3.32 -17.75
CA PRO A 191 -39.64 -3.36 -18.70
C PRO A 191 -39.33 -4.20 -19.94
N LYS A 192 -40.30 -5.02 -20.36
CA LYS A 192 -40.18 -5.86 -21.56
C LYS A 192 -40.25 -5.00 -22.82
N ARG A 193 -39.43 -5.33 -23.82
CA ARG A 193 -39.35 -4.60 -25.10
C ARG A 193 -40.72 -4.46 -25.77
N PRO A 194 -40.93 -3.39 -26.55
CA PRO A 194 -42.20 -3.19 -27.22
C PRO A 194 -42.41 -4.25 -28.29
N THR A 195 -43.65 -4.74 -28.37
CA THR A 195 -44.12 -5.76 -29.29
C THR A 195 -44.42 -5.13 -30.65
N SER A 196 -43.77 -5.65 -31.71
CA SER A 196 -43.96 -5.19 -33.08
C SER A 196 -45.35 -5.53 -33.63
N SER A 197 -45.80 -4.82 -34.68
CA SER A 197 -47.10 -5.02 -35.34
C SER A 197 -47.27 -6.45 -35.86
N TYR A 198 -46.22 -7.03 -36.46
CA TYR A 198 -46.22 -8.44 -36.87
C TYR A 198 -46.37 -9.39 -35.68
N MET A 199 -45.80 -9.08 -34.51
CA MET A 199 -45.90 -9.96 -33.33
C MET A 199 -47.31 -9.95 -32.74
N TYR A 200 -48.03 -8.83 -32.82
CA TYR A 200 -49.45 -8.78 -32.48
C TYR A 200 -50.30 -9.60 -33.44
N PHE A 201 -50.05 -9.48 -34.74
CA PHE A 201 -50.69 -10.31 -35.75
C PHE A 201 -50.41 -11.81 -35.54
N ALA A 202 -49.14 -12.16 -35.31
CA ALA A 202 -48.70 -13.51 -34.99
C ALA A 202 -49.43 -14.06 -33.77
N LYS A 203 -49.59 -13.27 -32.71
CA LYS A 203 -50.27 -13.70 -31.48
C LYS A 203 -51.74 -14.02 -31.71
N GLU A 204 -52.45 -13.21 -32.49
CA GLU A 204 -53.87 -13.43 -32.80
C GLU A 204 -54.06 -14.60 -33.78
N THR A 205 -53.25 -14.68 -34.82
CA THR A 205 -53.43 -15.65 -35.92
C THR A 205 -52.80 -17.02 -35.67
N ARG A 206 -51.79 -17.12 -34.81
CA ARG A 206 -51.10 -18.39 -34.53
C ARG A 206 -52.07 -19.49 -34.07
N SER A 207 -53.04 -19.16 -33.23
CA SER A 207 -54.04 -20.13 -32.73
C SER A 207 -54.88 -20.69 -33.89
N GLU A 208 -55.32 -19.82 -34.79
CA GLU A 208 -56.11 -20.21 -35.96
C GLU A 208 -55.31 -21.05 -36.95
N VAL A 209 -54.04 -20.70 -37.18
CA VAL A 209 -53.15 -21.45 -38.09
C VAL A 209 -52.80 -22.82 -37.51
N VAL A 210 -52.54 -22.92 -36.21
CA VAL A 210 -52.31 -24.22 -35.54
C VAL A 210 -53.57 -25.08 -35.56
N SER A 211 -54.76 -24.51 -35.39
CA SER A 211 -56.03 -25.25 -35.45
C SER A 211 -56.32 -25.79 -36.86
N LYS A 212 -56.00 -25.02 -37.91
CA LYS A 212 -56.15 -25.46 -39.31
C LYS A 212 -55.09 -26.46 -39.75
N TYR A 213 -53.93 -26.47 -39.11
CA TYR A 213 -52.79 -27.35 -39.42
C TYR A 213 -52.21 -27.96 -38.14
N PRO A 214 -52.94 -28.88 -37.46
CA PRO A 214 -52.54 -29.41 -36.17
C PRO A 214 -51.26 -30.26 -36.23
N ASP A 215 -50.98 -30.88 -37.39
CA ASP A 215 -49.79 -31.72 -37.61
C ASP A 215 -48.54 -30.93 -38.07
N ALA A 216 -48.67 -29.62 -38.30
CA ALA A 216 -47.57 -28.80 -38.81
C ALA A 216 -46.55 -28.42 -37.72
N LYS A 217 -45.27 -28.37 -38.08
CA LYS A 217 -44.21 -27.98 -37.15
C LYS A 217 -44.30 -26.48 -36.81
N PRO A 218 -43.91 -26.03 -35.61
CA PRO A 218 -43.95 -24.61 -35.24
C PRO A 218 -43.21 -23.65 -36.20
N THR A 219 -42.17 -24.14 -36.86
CA THR A 219 -41.42 -23.42 -37.90
C THR A 219 -42.24 -23.22 -39.17
N GLU A 220 -43.03 -24.23 -39.56
CA GLU A 220 -43.92 -24.18 -40.73
C GLU A 220 -45.10 -23.23 -40.45
N VAL A 221 -45.69 -23.30 -39.25
CA VAL A 221 -46.72 -22.36 -38.77
C VAL A 221 -46.24 -20.91 -38.83
N THR A 222 -45.01 -20.64 -38.39
CA THR A 222 -44.44 -19.29 -38.42
C THR A 222 -44.19 -18.80 -39.86
N THR A 223 -43.80 -19.71 -40.75
CA THR A 223 -43.62 -19.41 -42.19
C THR A 223 -44.96 -19.08 -42.86
N MET A 224 -46.01 -19.83 -42.55
CA MET A 224 -47.37 -19.58 -43.03
C MET A 224 -47.91 -18.22 -42.56
N MET A 225 -47.75 -17.88 -41.28
CA MET A 225 -48.07 -16.55 -40.75
C MET A 225 -47.30 -15.43 -41.47
N GLY A 226 -46.01 -15.62 -41.74
CA GLY A 226 -45.21 -14.63 -42.47
C GLY A 226 -45.74 -14.38 -43.89
N ALA A 227 -46.25 -15.41 -44.57
CA ALA A 227 -46.91 -15.28 -45.86
C ALA A 227 -48.27 -14.56 -45.75
N MET A 228 -49.08 -14.91 -44.74
CA MET A 228 -50.35 -14.24 -44.46
C MET A 228 -50.17 -12.75 -44.15
N TRP A 229 -49.13 -12.38 -43.39
CA TRP A 229 -48.83 -10.98 -43.09
C TRP A 229 -48.55 -10.15 -44.34
N LYS A 230 -47.85 -10.71 -45.33
CA LYS A 230 -47.56 -10.04 -46.61
C LYS A 230 -48.79 -9.84 -47.48
N GLN A 231 -49.85 -10.62 -47.26
CA GLN A 231 -51.10 -10.58 -48.02
C GLN A 231 -52.19 -9.74 -47.33
N LEU A 232 -51.94 -9.23 -46.12
CA LEU A 232 -52.89 -8.38 -45.40
C LEU A 232 -53.18 -7.09 -46.17
N ASP A 233 -54.45 -6.68 -46.13
CA ASP A 233 -54.87 -5.39 -46.63
C ASP A 233 -54.42 -4.26 -45.68
N ALA A 234 -54.29 -3.06 -46.24
CA ALA A 234 -53.82 -1.88 -45.49
C ALA A 234 -54.69 -1.57 -44.26
N LYS A 235 -55.98 -1.92 -44.27
CA LYS A 235 -56.89 -1.69 -43.14
C LYS A 235 -56.63 -2.66 -42.00
N ALA A 236 -56.42 -3.95 -42.27
CA ALA A 236 -56.04 -4.92 -41.25
C ALA A 236 -54.61 -4.69 -40.74
N MET A 237 -53.66 -4.29 -41.59
CA MET A 237 -52.30 -3.94 -41.17
C MET A 237 -52.31 -2.74 -40.19
N LYS A 238 -53.12 -1.71 -40.48
CA LYS A 238 -53.27 -0.52 -39.63
C LYS A 238 -53.79 -0.82 -38.22
N LYS A 239 -54.59 -1.89 -38.03
CA LYS A 239 -55.00 -2.37 -36.69
C LYS A 239 -53.77 -2.73 -35.84
N PHE A 240 -52.87 -3.52 -36.41
CA PHE A 240 -51.69 -4.02 -35.71
C PHE A 240 -50.60 -2.96 -35.54
N GLU A 241 -50.49 -2.03 -36.48
CA GLU A 241 -49.63 -0.85 -36.33
C GLU A 241 -50.08 0.02 -35.16
N LYS A 242 -51.39 0.28 -35.01
CA LYS A 242 -51.92 1.03 -33.86
C LYS A 242 -51.64 0.32 -32.53
N MET A 243 -51.77 -1.01 -32.48
CA MET A 243 -51.42 -1.80 -31.29
C MET A 243 -49.93 -1.72 -30.95
N ALA A 244 -49.05 -1.80 -31.96
CA ALA A 244 -47.61 -1.67 -31.77
C ALA A 244 -47.17 -0.26 -31.35
N GLU A 245 -47.88 0.77 -31.81
CA GLU A 245 -47.65 2.16 -31.39
C GLU A 245 -47.99 2.34 -29.91
N ALA A 246 -49.19 1.94 -29.49
CA ALA A 246 -49.60 1.99 -28.09
C ALA A 246 -48.66 1.18 -27.18
N ASP A 247 -48.13 0.06 -27.67
CA ASP A 247 -47.15 -0.76 -26.97
C ASP A 247 -45.80 -0.05 -26.78
N ARG A 248 -45.37 0.71 -27.80
CA ARG A 248 -44.18 1.54 -27.76
C ARG A 248 -44.31 2.68 -26.77
N GLU A 249 -45.48 3.32 -26.73
CA GLU A 249 -45.78 4.38 -25.76
C GLU A 249 -45.78 3.83 -24.33
N ARG A 250 -46.42 2.67 -24.08
CA ARG A 250 -46.36 2.00 -22.77
C ARG A 250 -44.92 1.69 -22.38
N TYR A 251 -44.14 1.08 -23.27
CA TYR A 251 -42.73 0.77 -23.00
C TYR A 251 -41.91 2.03 -22.71
N ALA A 252 -42.12 3.11 -23.45
CA ALA A 252 -41.42 4.38 -23.21
C ALA A 252 -41.73 4.94 -21.82
N ALA A 253 -43.00 4.92 -21.40
CA ALA A 253 -43.42 5.34 -20.06
C ALA A 253 -42.85 4.43 -18.96
N GLU A 254 -42.96 3.11 -19.09
CA GLU A 254 -42.42 2.14 -18.13
C GLU A 254 -40.89 2.24 -18.04
N LYS A 255 -40.20 2.40 -19.16
CA LYS A 255 -38.75 2.56 -19.21
C LYS A 255 -38.28 3.85 -18.53
N ALA A 256 -38.99 4.96 -18.73
CA ALA A 256 -38.66 6.22 -18.04
C ALA A 256 -38.76 6.07 -16.52
N VAL A 257 -39.79 5.37 -16.02
CA VAL A 257 -39.95 5.08 -14.58
C VAL A 257 -38.85 4.13 -14.10
N TYR A 258 -38.52 3.09 -14.86
CA TYR A 258 -37.45 2.16 -14.51
C TYR A 258 -36.08 2.85 -14.46
N ASP A 259 -35.74 3.64 -15.48
CA ASP A 259 -34.47 4.37 -15.55
C ASP A 259 -34.34 5.36 -14.37
N ALA A 260 -35.44 6.03 -13.98
CA ALA A 260 -35.48 6.88 -12.80
C ALA A 260 -35.24 6.09 -11.50
N LYS A 261 -35.91 4.94 -11.33
CA LYS A 261 -35.68 4.04 -10.17
C LYS A 261 -34.26 3.51 -10.11
N VAL A 262 -33.67 3.14 -11.24
CA VAL A 262 -32.27 2.71 -11.32
C VAL A 262 -31.33 3.84 -10.92
N THR A 263 -31.62 5.07 -11.34
CA THR A 263 -30.84 6.25 -10.97
C THR A 263 -30.89 6.51 -9.46
N VAL A 264 -32.07 6.43 -8.86
CA VAL A 264 -32.25 6.56 -7.40
C VAL A 264 -31.52 5.43 -6.65
N LYS A 265 -31.73 4.17 -7.04
CA LYS A 265 -31.02 3.02 -6.45
C LYS A 265 -29.50 3.16 -6.53
N LYS A 266 -28.99 3.70 -7.64
CA LYS A 266 -27.55 3.95 -7.82
C LYS A 266 -27.06 5.06 -6.89
N ALA A 267 -27.82 6.15 -6.74
CA ALA A 267 -27.48 7.24 -5.83
C ALA A 267 -27.56 6.81 -4.35
N GLU A 268 -28.55 6.00 -3.98
CA GLU A 268 -28.68 5.39 -2.65
C GLU A 268 -27.50 4.46 -2.36
N ALA A 269 -27.11 3.59 -3.30
CA ALA A 269 -25.93 2.74 -3.16
C ALA A 269 -24.63 3.55 -3.01
N GLU A 270 -24.49 4.66 -3.75
CA GLU A 270 -23.34 5.56 -3.61
C GLU A 270 -23.32 6.26 -2.24
N GLN A 271 -24.49 6.69 -1.73
CA GLN A 271 -24.61 7.26 -0.39
C GLN A 271 -24.31 6.23 0.71
N GLU A 272 -24.77 4.99 0.57
CA GLU A 272 -24.44 3.88 1.47
C GLU A 272 -22.94 3.56 1.46
N GLU A 273 -22.29 3.61 0.30
CA GLU A 273 -20.84 3.43 0.18
C GLU A 273 -20.07 4.56 0.87
N ILE A 274 -20.50 5.81 0.69
CA ILE A 274 -19.93 6.97 1.39
C ILE A 274 -20.11 6.84 2.90
N ALA A 275 -21.31 6.52 3.37
CA ALA A 275 -21.61 6.34 4.80
C ALA A 275 -20.79 5.20 5.41
N ARG A 276 -20.65 4.09 4.67
CA ARG A 276 -19.78 2.98 5.07
C ARG A 276 -18.33 3.44 5.18
N PHE A 277 -17.82 4.19 4.21
CA PHE A 277 -16.45 4.71 4.25
C PHE A 277 -16.22 5.66 5.43
N GLU A 278 -17.20 6.51 5.76
CA GLU A 278 -17.15 7.39 6.94
C GLU A 278 -17.14 6.59 8.25
N GLN A 279 -17.90 5.50 8.33
CA GLN A 279 -17.87 4.59 9.47
C GLN A 279 -16.51 3.88 9.60
N GLU A 280 -15.98 3.35 8.49
CA GLU A 280 -14.64 2.72 8.46
C GLU A 280 -13.55 3.71 8.90
N LYS A 281 -13.65 4.98 8.47
CA LYS A 281 -12.78 6.08 8.93
C LYS A 281 -12.90 6.31 10.44
N LYS A 282 -14.11 6.30 11.00
CA LYS A 282 -14.34 6.49 12.43
C LYS A 282 -13.73 5.35 13.26
N GLU A 283 -13.95 4.11 12.85
CA GLU A 283 -13.36 2.90 13.45
C GLU A 283 -11.82 2.94 13.39
N ALA A 284 -11.26 3.39 12.26
CA ALA A 284 -9.82 3.55 12.08
C ALA A 284 -9.21 4.56 13.07
N MET A 285 -9.87 5.72 13.26
CA MET A 285 -9.43 6.72 14.23
C MET A 285 -9.53 6.21 15.67
N GLU A 286 -10.60 5.48 16.02
CA GLU A 286 -10.75 4.86 17.33
C GLU A 286 -9.68 3.79 17.61
N LEU A 287 -9.32 2.99 16.58
CA LEU A 287 -8.21 2.04 16.67
C LEU A 287 -6.86 2.75 16.91
N LEU A 288 -6.64 3.88 16.24
CA LEU A 288 -5.43 4.67 16.44
C LEU A 288 -5.40 5.26 17.87
N GLU A 289 -6.52 5.77 18.36
CA GLU A 289 -6.65 6.35 19.69
C GLU A 289 -6.46 5.30 20.79
N SER A 290 -7.10 4.14 20.68
CA SER A 290 -6.87 3.01 21.59
C SER A 290 -5.42 2.52 21.56
N SER A 291 -4.77 2.49 20.39
CA SER A 291 -3.33 2.19 20.30
C SER A 291 -2.47 3.23 21.01
N LYS A 292 -2.82 4.52 20.94
CA LYS A 292 -2.12 5.58 21.67
C LYS A 292 -2.35 5.45 23.17
N GLN A 293 -3.58 5.16 23.59
CA GLN A 293 -3.94 4.96 25.00
C GLN A 293 -3.19 3.77 25.59
N LEU A 294 -3.15 2.61 24.94
CA LEU A 294 -2.30 1.49 25.37
C LEU A 294 -0.82 1.89 25.49
N SER A 295 -0.31 2.74 24.59
CA SER A 295 1.06 3.24 24.66
C SER A 295 1.30 4.26 25.79
N GLY A 296 0.27 5.02 26.17
CA GLY A 296 0.30 5.99 27.27
C GLY A 296 0.02 5.37 28.63
N GLU A 297 -0.82 4.35 28.71
CA GLU A 297 -1.14 3.60 29.92
C GLU A 297 0.03 2.69 30.34
N MET A 298 0.77 2.16 29.36
CA MET A 298 2.07 1.52 29.59
C MET A 298 3.15 2.50 30.13
N ILE A 299 2.95 3.82 30.00
CA ILE A 299 3.80 4.85 30.63
C ILE A 299 3.33 5.17 32.05
N ILE A 300 2.02 5.11 32.33
CA ILE A 300 1.43 5.48 33.63
C ILE A 300 1.61 4.37 34.69
N GLN A 301 1.65 3.09 34.30
CA GLN A 301 1.90 1.99 35.25
C GLN A 301 3.32 1.98 35.86
N ASN A 302 4.24 2.82 35.38
CA ASN A 302 5.62 2.90 35.85
C ASN A 302 5.96 4.18 36.65
N VAL A 303 4.96 4.96 37.09
CA VAL A 303 5.24 6.19 37.87
C VAL A 303 5.36 5.88 39.36
N GLY A 304 6.58 5.56 39.77
CA GLY A 304 7.04 5.58 41.15
C GLY A 304 8.50 5.98 41.23
N GLY A 305 8.76 7.29 41.39
CA GLY A 305 10.02 7.84 41.91
C GLY A 305 11.16 8.07 40.91
N GLU A 306 11.58 9.34 40.85
CA GLU A 306 12.93 9.83 40.47
C GLU A 306 13.44 9.59 39.03
N ALA A 307 13.47 10.68 38.23
CA ALA A 307 14.71 11.24 37.66
C ALA A 307 14.40 12.24 36.53
N MET A 308 14.53 13.53 36.86
CA MET A 308 14.73 14.60 35.89
C MET A 308 16.14 14.42 35.27
N SER A 309 16.28 13.62 34.20
CA SER A 309 17.57 13.48 33.48
C SER A 309 17.49 12.97 32.04
N VAL A 310 16.32 12.73 31.44
CA VAL A 310 16.24 11.99 30.15
C VAL A 310 15.42 12.72 29.07
N VAL A 311 15.57 14.05 28.98
CA VAL A 311 14.89 14.85 27.93
C VAL A 311 15.61 14.84 26.56
N SER A 312 16.53 13.89 26.31
CA SER A 312 17.21 13.73 25.02
C SER A 312 16.75 12.52 24.18
N ASP A 313 15.74 11.76 24.62
CA ASP A 313 15.38 10.48 23.99
C ASP A 313 14.03 10.42 23.23
N LEU A 314 13.31 11.54 23.08
CA LEU A 314 11.95 11.53 22.49
C LEU A 314 11.88 11.70 20.95
N SER A 315 13.01 11.79 20.25
CA SER A 315 13.06 11.74 18.78
C SER A 315 13.16 10.32 18.19
N ASN A 316 13.21 9.26 19.02
CA ASN A 316 13.67 7.93 18.58
C ASN A 316 12.72 6.76 18.94
N LYS A 317 11.41 6.98 19.03
CA LYS A 317 10.41 5.94 19.37
C LYS A 317 9.63 5.43 18.13
N SER A 318 10.34 4.79 17.20
CA SER A 318 9.76 3.82 16.25
C SER A 318 10.61 2.56 16.06
N LYS A 319 11.58 2.31 16.96
CA LYS A 319 12.32 1.05 17.00
C LYS A 319 12.07 0.42 18.36
N LYS A 320 11.47 -0.78 18.36
CA LYS A 320 11.47 -1.69 19.52
C LYS A 320 12.81 -1.55 20.25
N LYS A 321 12.79 -1.35 21.58
CA LYS A 321 14.02 -1.35 22.40
C LYS A 321 14.78 -2.61 22.02
N LYS A 322 15.85 -2.46 21.24
CA LYS A 322 16.74 -3.58 20.95
C LYS A 322 17.41 -3.90 22.28
N ASP A 323 17.36 -5.16 22.66
CA ASP A 323 18.03 -5.67 23.86
C ASP A 323 19.43 -5.04 23.95
N PRO A 324 19.77 -4.36 25.06
CA PRO A 324 21.09 -3.75 25.24
C PRO A 324 22.25 -4.74 25.04
N ASN A 325 22.00 -6.04 25.25
CA ASN A 325 22.95 -7.12 25.04
C ASN A 325 22.91 -7.70 23.61
N ALA A 326 22.03 -7.21 22.73
CA ALA A 326 22.02 -7.62 21.33
C ALA A 326 23.29 -7.14 20.62
N PRO A 327 24.02 -8.05 19.96
CA PRO A 327 25.17 -7.70 19.14
C PRO A 327 24.86 -6.58 18.15
N LYS A 328 25.75 -5.59 18.08
CA LYS A 328 25.61 -4.49 17.12
C LYS A 328 25.76 -5.03 15.69
N ARG A 329 24.82 -4.65 14.82
CA ARG A 329 24.79 -5.04 13.40
C ARG A 329 26.14 -4.87 12.72
N ALA A 330 26.42 -5.73 11.74
CA ALA A 330 27.62 -5.62 10.91
C ALA A 330 27.70 -4.26 10.20
N LEU A 331 28.88 -3.65 10.24
CA LEU A 331 29.20 -2.41 9.55
C LEU A 331 29.52 -2.67 8.07
N THR A 332 29.04 -1.79 7.20
CA THR A 332 29.33 -1.84 5.75
C THR A 332 30.69 -1.23 5.45
N ALA A 333 31.21 -1.49 4.24
CA ALA A 333 32.49 -0.92 3.79
C ALA A 333 32.49 0.61 3.84
N TYR A 334 31.36 1.24 3.49
CA TYR A 334 31.18 2.69 3.63
C TYR A 334 31.30 3.16 5.08
N ASN A 335 30.74 2.43 6.06
CA ASN A 335 30.83 2.81 7.47
C ASN A 335 32.29 2.78 7.98
N PHE A 336 33.09 1.81 7.53
CA PHE A 336 34.52 1.76 7.83
C PHE A 336 35.30 2.90 7.16
N PHE A 337 34.96 3.24 5.92
CA PHE A 337 35.52 4.41 5.25
C PHE A 337 35.16 5.70 5.99
N PHE A 338 33.89 5.86 6.34
CA PHE A 338 33.36 7.00 7.08
C PHE A 338 34.10 7.18 8.42
N THR A 339 34.19 6.12 9.23
CA THR A 339 34.84 6.20 10.55
C THR A 339 36.33 6.54 10.47
N GLN A 340 37.07 6.00 9.50
CA GLN A 340 38.51 6.27 9.35
C GLN A 340 38.82 7.63 8.72
N ASN A 341 37.95 8.16 7.86
CA ASN A 341 38.25 9.36 7.08
C ASN A 341 37.50 10.61 7.57
N ARG A 342 36.50 10.46 8.45
CA ARG A 342 35.69 11.58 8.98
C ARG A 342 36.56 12.67 9.59
N GLU A 343 37.53 12.33 10.42
CA GLU A 343 38.36 13.33 11.11
C GLU A 343 39.28 14.07 10.13
N SER A 344 39.89 13.34 9.19
CA SER A 344 40.74 13.95 8.16
C SER A 344 39.96 14.85 7.19
N ILE A 345 38.69 14.53 6.92
CA ILE A 345 37.84 15.37 6.06
C ILE A 345 37.31 16.56 6.86
N LYS A 346 36.94 16.35 8.13
CA LYS A 346 36.51 17.43 9.02
C LYS A 346 37.60 18.47 9.26
N SER A 347 38.87 18.07 9.37
CA SER A 347 39.98 19.01 9.54
C SER A 347 40.33 19.83 8.30
N LYS A 348 39.87 19.38 7.11
CA LYS A 348 40.08 20.08 5.83
C LYS A 348 38.91 20.99 5.46
N LEU A 349 37.80 20.88 6.20
CA LEU A 349 36.66 21.76 6.06
C LEU A 349 36.83 22.97 6.99
N PRO A 350 36.34 24.15 6.59
CA PRO A 350 36.26 25.31 7.48
C PRO A 350 35.61 24.98 8.82
N ALA A 351 36.00 25.68 9.88
CA ALA A 351 35.52 25.41 11.24
C ALA A 351 34.01 25.63 11.39
N GLU A 352 33.45 26.50 10.55
CA GLU A 352 32.03 26.81 10.41
C GLU A 352 31.24 25.80 9.57
N SER A 353 31.91 24.84 8.92
CA SER A 353 31.23 23.87 8.06
C SER A 353 30.24 23.00 8.83
N THR A 354 29.06 22.84 8.24
CA THR A 354 27.97 22.07 8.83
C THR A 354 28.22 20.56 8.72
N ASN A 355 27.60 19.78 9.60
CA ASN A 355 27.65 18.30 9.50
C ASN A 355 27.10 17.80 8.15
N THR A 356 26.16 18.53 7.53
CA THR A 356 25.61 18.20 6.21
C THR A 356 26.68 18.30 5.10
N GLU A 357 27.52 19.33 5.16
CA GLU A 357 28.64 19.51 4.22
C GLU A 357 29.72 18.45 4.43
N LEU A 358 30.04 18.12 5.69
CA LEU A 358 30.94 17.01 6.03
C LEU A 358 30.44 15.68 5.47
N MET A 359 29.17 15.34 5.66
CA MET A 359 28.58 14.09 5.14
C MET A 359 28.58 14.06 3.61
N SER A 360 28.30 15.19 2.97
CA SER A 360 28.30 15.33 1.51
C SER A 360 29.70 15.12 0.95
N GLU A 361 30.73 15.69 1.58
CA GLU A 361 32.12 15.54 1.14
C GLU A 361 32.65 14.11 1.37
N ILE A 362 32.29 13.47 2.49
CA ILE A 362 32.64 12.05 2.71
C ILE A 362 31.96 11.16 1.67
N GLY A 363 30.69 11.43 1.33
CA GLY A 363 29.97 10.72 0.27
C GLY A 363 30.61 10.90 -1.11
N ARG A 364 31.07 12.11 -1.42
CA ARG A 364 31.78 12.43 -2.67
C ARG A 364 33.10 11.67 -2.77
N GLN A 365 33.90 11.67 -1.71
CA GLN A 365 35.19 10.96 -1.69
C GLN A 365 35.02 9.44 -1.74
N TRP A 366 33.98 8.88 -1.13
CA TRP A 366 33.66 7.45 -1.27
C TRP A 366 33.29 7.08 -2.71
N LYS A 367 32.46 7.90 -3.38
CA LYS A 367 32.10 7.67 -4.78
C LYS A 367 33.32 7.75 -5.70
N ALA A 368 34.20 8.73 -5.47
CA ALA A 368 35.44 8.92 -6.23
C ALA A 368 36.56 7.92 -5.91
N LEU A 369 36.42 7.09 -4.87
CA LEU A 369 37.44 6.13 -4.48
C LEU A 369 37.54 4.98 -5.48
N ALA A 370 38.77 4.69 -5.95
CA ALA A 370 39.04 3.57 -6.84
C ALA A 370 38.71 2.22 -6.19
N GLU A 371 38.30 1.24 -7.00
CA GLU A 371 37.83 -0.07 -6.51
C GLU A 371 38.91 -0.83 -5.72
N SER A 372 40.19 -0.68 -6.09
CA SER A 372 41.32 -1.25 -5.33
C SER A 372 41.41 -0.72 -3.89
N LYS A 373 41.10 0.56 -3.69
CA LYS A 373 41.09 1.18 -2.35
C LYS A 373 39.80 0.86 -1.60
N LYS A 374 38.67 0.70 -2.30
CA LYS A 374 37.41 0.18 -1.73
C LYS A 374 37.57 -1.26 -1.22
N GLN A 375 38.40 -2.06 -1.88
CA GLN A 375 38.65 -3.46 -1.49
C GLN A 375 39.17 -3.59 -0.05
N LYS A 376 39.98 -2.66 0.45
CA LYS A 376 40.41 -2.62 1.86
C LYS A 376 39.20 -2.56 2.80
N TYR A 377 38.24 -1.68 2.52
CA TYR A 377 37.04 -1.49 3.33
C TYR A 377 36.03 -2.63 3.15
N ASN A 378 35.95 -3.22 1.95
CA ASN A 378 35.17 -4.43 1.71
C ASN A 378 35.68 -5.60 2.55
N LYS A 379 37.01 -5.80 2.65
CA LYS A 379 37.60 -6.81 3.54
C LYS A 379 37.30 -6.55 5.01
N MET A 380 37.27 -5.28 5.44
CA MET A 380 36.89 -4.92 6.82
C MET A 380 35.41 -5.21 7.10
N ALA A 381 34.53 -4.88 6.16
CA ALA A 381 33.11 -5.20 6.24
C ALA A 381 32.86 -6.71 6.30
N GLU A 382 33.59 -7.49 5.52
CA GLU A 382 33.46 -8.95 5.52
C GLU A 382 33.88 -9.57 6.86
N LYS A 383 34.98 -9.08 7.45
CA LYS A 383 35.37 -9.46 8.81
C LYS A 383 34.32 -9.08 9.85
N ASP A 384 33.71 -7.91 9.71
CA ASP A 384 32.68 -7.44 10.65
C ASP A 384 31.36 -8.21 10.53
N LYS A 385 31.00 -8.67 9.32
CA LYS A 385 29.90 -9.62 9.12
C LYS A 385 30.14 -10.92 9.88
N VAL A 386 31.35 -11.46 9.81
CA VAL A 386 31.73 -12.68 10.54
C VAL A 386 31.68 -12.45 12.06
N ARG A 387 32.21 -11.31 12.55
CA ARG A 387 32.09 -10.91 13.95
C ARG A 387 30.62 -10.88 14.38
N TYR A 388 29.76 -10.17 13.64
CA TYR A 388 28.34 -10.05 13.95
C TYR A 388 27.64 -11.41 13.97
N ALA A 389 27.93 -12.29 13.00
CA ALA A 389 27.38 -13.64 12.96
C ALA A 389 27.79 -14.47 14.20
N ASN A 390 29.07 -14.40 14.59
CA ASN A 390 29.59 -15.10 15.77
C ASN A 390 29.01 -14.56 17.08
N GLU A 391 28.84 -13.25 17.20
CA GLU A 391 28.22 -12.63 18.38
C GLU A 391 26.72 -12.94 18.43
N MET A 392 26.02 -12.89 17.30
CA MET A 392 24.60 -13.27 17.21
C MET A 392 24.37 -14.74 17.56
N ALA A 393 25.30 -15.63 17.21
CA ALA A 393 25.23 -17.04 17.59
C ALA A 393 25.39 -17.29 19.10
N LYS A 394 26.09 -16.40 19.81
CA LYS A 394 26.25 -16.44 21.28
C LYS A 394 25.17 -15.66 22.02
N TYR A 395 24.37 -14.88 21.29
CA TYR A 395 23.38 -13.99 21.86
C TYR A 395 22.09 -14.76 22.17
N THR A 396 21.75 -14.81 23.46
CA THR A 396 20.46 -15.28 23.95
C THR A 396 19.58 -14.07 24.26
N PRO A 397 18.45 -13.87 23.53
CA PRO A 397 17.56 -12.75 23.80
C PRO A 397 16.91 -12.91 25.18
N ASN A 398 17.05 -11.89 26.03
CA ASN A 398 16.43 -11.92 27.36
C ASN A 398 14.90 -11.88 27.21
N LYS A 399 14.21 -12.95 27.63
CA LYS A 399 12.74 -13.02 27.64
C LYS A 399 12.20 -12.34 28.91
N GLN A 400 12.41 -11.03 29.03
CA GLN A 400 11.75 -10.21 30.05
C GLN A 400 11.77 -8.77 29.55
N GLY A 401 10.58 -8.24 29.26
CA GLY A 401 10.33 -6.94 28.67
C GLY A 401 9.07 -6.98 27.84
#